data_AF-A0AAQ4CQ51-F1
#
_entry.id   AF-A0AAQ4CQ51-F1
#
_cell.length_a   1.000
_cell.length_b   1.000
_cell.length_c   1.000
_cell.angle_alpha   90.00
_cell.angle_beta   90.00
_cell.angle_gamma   90.00
#
_symmetry.space_group_name_H-M   'P 1'
#
loop_
_entity.id
_entity.type
_entity.pdbx_description
1 polymer ?
#
loop_
_entity_poly.entity_id
_entity_poly.type
_entity_poly.pdbx_seq_one_letter_code
_entity_poly.pdbx_strand_id
1 'polypeptide(L)'
;MHFINLSCEKLINSYAKCIIGVCKMNAQIQFGENWVKVKESVFYLTQPALEILKAWYNINRDKKDIEIEIEYIAKVFEILKPGAKKEAYNDLYTLVECRYFEKDRIEKLINKIYEKCEEKKANSTVREL
;
A
#
# COMPACT_ATOMS: atom_id res chain seq x y z
N MET A 1 35.31 -31.55 51.85
CA MET A 1 34.74 -30.20 51.63
C MET A 1 35.25 -29.71 50.29
N HIS A 2 34.46 -29.20 49.36
CA HIS A 2 33.02 -29.18 49.21
C HIS A 2 32.76 -28.84 47.73
N PHE A 3 31.82 -29.61 47.17
CA PHE A 3 30.89 -29.25 46.11
C PHE A 3 31.38 -28.67 44.77
N ILE A 4 31.37 -29.58 43.80
CA ILE A 4 30.67 -29.44 42.51
C ILE A 4 29.51 -28.41 42.62
N ASN A 5 29.65 -27.26 41.95
CA ASN A 5 28.54 -26.38 41.57
C ASN A 5 28.45 -26.50 40.04
N LEU A 6 27.65 -27.40 39.45
CA LEU A 6 26.18 -27.43 39.48
C LEU A 6 25.58 -26.04 39.22
N SER A 7 25.60 -25.63 37.96
CA SER A 7 24.40 -25.15 37.25
C SER A 7 24.73 -24.80 35.80
N CYS A 8 24.84 -25.85 34.99
CA CYS A 8 24.63 -25.82 33.54
C CYS A 8 23.15 -25.58 33.19
N GLU A 9 22.31 -25.09 34.11
CA GLU A 9 20.84 -25.04 33.97
C GLU A 9 20.24 -23.62 34.04
N LYS A 10 21.03 -22.56 34.27
CA LYS A 10 20.49 -21.18 34.31
C LYS A 10 20.87 -20.28 33.13
N LEU A 11 21.72 -20.76 32.21
CA LEU A 11 22.03 -20.06 30.95
C LEU A 11 21.36 -20.67 29.71
N ILE A 12 20.67 -21.81 29.87
CA ILE A 12 19.86 -22.44 28.80
C ILE A 12 18.49 -21.75 28.64
N ASN A 13 18.08 -20.88 29.58
CA ASN A 13 16.78 -20.21 29.54
C ASN A 13 16.72 -18.86 28.79
N SER A 14 17.80 -18.44 28.13
CA SER A 14 17.73 -17.35 27.13
C SER A 14 17.80 -17.86 25.69
N TYR A 15 18.13 -19.15 25.48
CA TYR A 15 18.23 -19.77 24.15
C TYR A 15 16.88 -20.34 23.64
N ALA A 16 15.78 -20.15 24.35
CA ALA A 16 14.47 -20.75 24.04
C ALA A 16 13.35 -19.73 23.72
N LYS A 17 13.69 -18.48 23.36
CA LYS A 17 12.85 -17.66 22.48
C LYS A 17 13.53 -17.64 21.10
N CYS A 18 13.61 -18.83 20.49
CA CYS A 18 12.71 -19.19 19.39
C CYS A 18 13.02 -18.27 18.20
N ILE A 19 14.04 -18.60 17.39
CA ILE A 19 13.91 -19.56 16.29
C ILE A 19 12.69 -19.22 15.41
N ILE A 20 12.42 -17.92 15.25
CA ILE A 20 11.62 -17.36 14.17
C ILE A 20 12.27 -16.03 13.84
N GLY A 21 13.28 -16.04 12.98
CA GLY A 21 13.84 -14.84 12.35
C GLY A 21 12.86 -14.21 11.36
N VAL A 22 11.59 -14.08 11.75
CA VAL A 22 10.60 -13.22 11.11
C VAL A 22 10.64 -11.90 11.87
N CYS A 23 11.44 -10.98 11.35
CA CYS A 23 11.11 -9.56 11.42
C CYS A 23 11.16 -8.99 10.00
N LYS A 24 10.40 -9.60 9.09
CA LYS A 24 9.95 -8.96 7.84
C LYS A 24 8.51 -8.45 8.06
N MET A 25 8.29 -7.72 9.15
CA MET A 25 7.07 -6.93 9.33
C MET A 25 7.23 -5.63 8.53
N ASN A 26 6.22 -5.26 7.75
CA ASN A 26 6.08 -4.05 6.93
C ASN A 26 6.38 -4.17 5.42
N ALA A 27 5.87 -5.19 4.74
CA ALA A 27 5.44 -4.94 3.36
C ALA A 27 4.02 -4.36 3.40
N GLN A 28 3.89 -3.06 3.71
CA GLN A 28 2.59 -2.36 3.73
C GLN A 28 2.01 -2.20 2.31
N ILE A 29 2.83 -2.40 1.28
CA ILE A 29 2.41 -2.36 -0.13
C ILE A 29 2.69 -3.72 -0.76
N GLN A 30 1.70 -4.29 -1.44
CA GLN A 30 1.82 -5.52 -2.21
C GLN A 30 1.17 -5.34 -3.57
N PHE A 31 1.77 -5.90 -4.62
CA PHE A 31 1.22 -5.84 -5.96
C PHE A 31 0.85 -7.24 -6.45
N GLY A 32 -0.36 -7.37 -6.98
CA GLY A 32 -0.82 -8.57 -7.68
C GLY A 32 -0.76 -8.42 -9.20
N GLU A 33 -1.60 -9.23 -9.87
CA GLU A 33 -1.76 -9.21 -11.32
C GLU A 33 -2.49 -7.96 -11.81
N ASN A 34 -3.64 -7.63 -11.21
CA ASN A 34 -4.48 -6.47 -11.55
C ASN A 34 -4.87 -5.64 -10.32
N TRP A 35 -4.14 -5.79 -9.21
CA TRP A 35 -4.46 -5.11 -7.95
C TRP A 35 -3.20 -4.63 -7.23
N VAL A 36 -3.39 -3.64 -6.36
CA VAL A 36 -2.41 -3.19 -5.38
C VAL A 36 -3.08 -3.16 -4.00
N LYS A 37 -2.43 -3.77 -3.01
CA LYS A 37 -2.83 -3.72 -1.60
C LYS A 37 -1.95 -2.69 -0.90
N VAL A 38 -2.57 -1.73 -0.23
CA VAL A 38 -1.91 -0.74 0.61
C VAL A 38 -2.53 -0.83 2.00
N LYS A 39 -1.73 -1.20 3.01
CA LYS A 39 -2.21 -1.56 4.35
C LYS A 39 -3.31 -2.63 4.24
N GLU A 40 -4.54 -2.34 4.64
CA GLU A 40 -5.67 -3.27 4.51
C GLU A 40 -6.57 -3.01 3.30
N SER A 41 -6.34 -1.93 2.54
CA SER A 41 -7.13 -1.58 1.37
C SER A 41 -6.58 -2.25 0.12
N VAL A 42 -7.46 -2.83 -0.70
CA VAL A 42 -7.12 -3.43 -2.00
C VAL A 42 -7.80 -2.61 -3.09
N PHE A 43 -7.00 -2.19 -4.08
CA PHE A 43 -7.44 -1.38 -5.21
C PHE A 43 -7.27 -2.20 -6.50
N TYR A 44 -8.32 -2.29 -7.32
CA TYR A 44 -8.25 -3.01 -8.59
C TYR A 44 -7.98 -2.02 -9.73
N LEU A 45 -6.87 -2.22 -10.43
CA LEU A 45 -6.36 -1.28 -11.43
C LEU A 45 -6.34 -1.92 -12.82
N THR A 46 -6.36 -1.09 -13.86
CA THR A 46 -6.07 -1.57 -15.22
C THR A 46 -4.59 -1.98 -15.31
N GLN A 47 -4.27 -2.87 -16.24
CA GLN A 47 -2.88 -3.32 -16.41
C GLN A 47 -1.89 -2.15 -16.68
N PRO A 48 -2.21 -1.17 -17.55
CA PRO A 48 -1.32 -0.02 -17.76
C PRO A 48 -1.13 0.82 -16.51
N ALA A 49 -2.19 1.06 -15.73
CA ALA A 49 -2.12 1.77 -14.46
C ALA A 49 -1.19 1.05 -13.47
N LEU A 50 -1.35 -0.26 -13.33
CA LEU A 50 -0.56 -1.06 -12.40
C LEU A 50 0.92 -1.09 -12.78
N GLU A 51 1.23 -1.21 -14.07
CA GLU A 51 2.62 -1.18 -14.55
C GLU A 51 3.29 0.17 -14.28
N ILE A 52 2.60 1.28 -14.53
CA ILE A 52 3.11 2.62 -14.24
C ILE A 52 3.27 2.83 -12.74
N LEU A 53 2.30 2.41 -11.91
CA LEU A 53 2.38 2.51 -10.46
C LEU A 53 3.54 1.68 -9.88
N LYS A 54 3.72 0.44 -10.36
CA LYS A 54 4.85 -0.43 -9.98
C LYS A 54 6.19 0.20 -10.31
N ALA A 55 6.33 0.76 -11.52
CA ALA A 55 7.55 1.42 -11.95
C ALA A 55 7.87 2.64 -11.06
N TRP A 56 6.86 3.48 -10.79
CA TRP A 56 7.01 4.63 -9.92
C TRP A 56 7.36 4.22 -8.49
N TYR A 57 6.68 3.21 -7.92
CA TYR A 57 6.98 2.67 -6.60
C TYR A 57 8.43 2.19 -6.50
N ASN A 58 8.91 1.41 -7.48
CA ASN A 58 10.27 0.88 -7.45
C ASN A 58 11.35 1.98 -7.43
N ILE A 59 11.09 3.10 -8.11
CA ILE A 59 11.98 4.27 -8.13
C ILE A 59 11.91 5.04 -6.80
N ASN A 60 10.75 5.06 -6.16
CA ASN A 60 10.45 5.93 -5.02
C ASN A 60 10.28 5.19 -3.69
N ARG A 61 10.61 3.90 -3.62
CA ARG A 61 10.31 3.01 -2.48
C ARG A 61 10.88 3.49 -1.15
N ASP A 62 11.95 4.29 -1.18
CA ASP A 62 12.64 4.82 -0.01
C ASP A 62 12.07 6.18 0.45
N LYS A 63 11.04 6.71 -0.25
CA LYS A 63 10.36 7.93 0.18
C LYS A 63 9.67 7.73 1.53
N LYS A 64 9.79 8.74 2.39
CA LYS A 64 8.92 8.86 3.57
C LYS A 64 7.47 8.96 3.10
N ASP A 65 6.58 8.21 3.76
CA ASP A 65 5.14 8.16 3.48
C ASP A 65 4.77 7.56 2.11
N ILE A 66 5.61 6.67 1.55
CA ILE A 66 5.34 5.99 0.27
C ILE A 66 3.97 5.29 0.26
N GLU A 67 3.52 4.76 1.39
CA GLU A 67 2.21 4.12 1.50
C GLU A 67 1.06 5.09 1.24
N ILE A 68 1.17 6.32 1.76
CA ILE A 68 0.16 7.36 1.55
C ILE A 68 0.13 7.76 0.08
N GLU A 69 1.31 7.94 -0.53
CA GLU A 69 1.43 8.25 -1.95
C GLU A 69 0.76 7.18 -2.82
N ILE A 70 1.08 5.91 -2.60
CA ILE A 70 0.52 4.79 -3.37
C ILE A 70 -0.99 4.68 -3.16
N GLU A 71 -1.49 4.89 -1.93
CA GLU A 71 -2.94 4.88 -1.67
C GLU A 71 -3.69 5.93 -2.51
N TYR A 72 -3.18 7.16 -2.56
CA TYR A 72 -3.82 8.22 -3.35
C TYR A 72 -3.73 7.98 -4.86
N ILE A 73 -2.58 7.49 -5.35
CA ILE A 73 -2.45 7.13 -6.77
C ILE A 73 -3.39 5.97 -7.11
N ALA A 74 -3.48 4.95 -6.25
CA ALA A 74 -4.37 3.81 -6.46
C ALA A 74 -5.85 4.24 -6.48
N LYS A 75 -6.28 5.12 -5.57
CA LYS A 75 -7.64 5.72 -5.59
C LYS A 75 -7.94 6.40 -6.93
N VAL A 76 -7.03 7.24 -7.41
CA VAL A 76 -7.21 7.97 -8.68
C VAL A 76 -7.24 7.02 -9.87
N PHE A 77 -6.33 6.06 -9.94
CA PHE A 77 -6.31 5.06 -11.00
C PHE A 77 -7.53 4.13 -10.99
N GLU A 78 -8.07 3.82 -9.81
CA GLU A 78 -9.30 3.04 -9.71
C GLU A 78 -10.54 3.83 -10.17
N ILE A 79 -10.56 5.16 -9.99
CA ILE A 79 -11.63 6.01 -10.50
C ILE A 79 -11.49 6.22 -12.01
N LEU A 80 -10.31 6.63 -12.48
CA LEU A 80 -10.07 7.04 -13.87
C LEU A 80 -9.92 5.85 -14.83
N LYS A 81 -9.43 4.70 -14.34
CA LYS A 81 -9.23 3.46 -15.11
C LYS A 81 -8.48 3.70 -16.44
N PRO A 82 -7.27 4.30 -16.43
CA PRO A 82 -6.59 4.64 -17.68
C PRO A 82 -6.32 3.39 -18.52
N GLY A 83 -6.65 3.46 -19.81
CA GLY A 83 -6.58 2.34 -20.76
C GLY A 83 -5.23 2.21 -21.45
N ALA A 84 -4.37 3.22 -21.35
CA ALA A 84 -3.04 3.25 -21.97
C ALA A 84 -1.95 3.71 -21.00
N LYS A 85 -0.70 3.26 -21.22
CA LYS A 85 0.45 3.64 -20.39
C LYS A 85 0.70 5.15 -20.37
N LYS A 86 0.52 5.82 -21.51
CA LYS A 86 0.69 7.27 -21.64
C LYS A 86 -0.34 8.03 -20.79
N GLU A 87 -1.59 7.57 -20.81
CA GLU A 87 -2.66 8.15 -20.00
C GLU A 87 -2.37 7.95 -18.51
N ALA A 88 -2.08 6.72 -18.09
CA ALA A 88 -1.71 6.42 -16.70
C ALA A 88 -0.49 7.23 -16.22
N TYR A 89 0.53 7.40 -17.07
CA TYR A 89 1.68 8.23 -16.76
C TYR A 89 1.30 9.70 -16.56
N ASN A 90 0.49 10.27 -17.46
CA ASN A 90 0.03 11.64 -17.36
C ASN A 90 -0.79 11.85 -16.07
N ASP A 91 -1.73 10.96 -15.78
CA ASP A 91 -2.57 11.01 -14.57
C ASP A 91 -1.72 10.95 -13.30
N LEU A 92 -0.74 10.02 -13.24
CA LEU A 92 0.20 9.92 -12.12
C LEU A 92 1.02 11.20 -11.97
N TYR A 93 1.56 11.71 -13.07
CA TYR A 93 2.41 12.89 -13.07
C TYR A 93 1.63 14.11 -12.58
N THR A 94 0.44 14.35 -13.13
CA THR A 94 -0.47 15.41 -12.68
C THR A 94 -0.79 15.27 -11.19
N LEU A 95 -1.10 14.06 -10.72
CA LEU A 95 -1.41 13.84 -9.31
C LEU A 95 -0.23 14.16 -8.40
N VAL A 96 0.98 13.67 -8.74
CA VAL A 96 2.19 13.91 -7.95
C VAL A 96 2.55 15.39 -7.92
N GLU A 97 2.45 16.09 -9.06
CA GLU A 97 2.66 17.54 -9.12
C GLU A 97 1.63 18.30 -8.28
N CYS A 98 0.33 18.02 -8.46
CA CYS A 98 -0.71 18.68 -7.70
C CYS A 98 -0.56 18.45 -6.18
N ARG A 99 -0.21 17.23 -5.75
CA ARG A 99 0.03 16.93 -4.33
C ARG A 99 1.30 17.56 -3.80
N TYR A 100 2.31 17.81 -4.64
CA TYR A 100 3.49 18.55 -4.23
C TYR A 100 3.17 20.00 -3.84
N PHE A 101 2.31 20.69 -4.60
CA PHE A 101 1.94 22.08 -4.32
C PHE A 101 0.81 22.24 -3.30
N GLU A 102 -0.19 21.35 -3.33
CA GLU A 102 -1.48 21.54 -2.63
C GLU A 102 -1.93 20.25 -1.92
N LYS A 103 -1.00 19.55 -1.25
CA LYS A 103 -1.19 18.22 -0.66
C LYS A 103 -2.56 18.04 0.02
N ASP A 104 -2.82 18.81 1.07
CA ASP A 104 -4.04 18.67 1.88
C ASP A 104 -5.33 18.91 1.08
N ARG A 105 -5.30 19.87 0.14
CA ARG A 105 -6.48 20.21 -0.66
C ARG A 105 -6.79 19.11 -1.67
N ILE A 106 -5.76 18.59 -2.32
CA ILE A 106 -5.88 17.53 -3.33
C ILE A 106 -6.27 16.21 -2.67
N GLU A 107 -5.66 15.85 -1.55
CA GLU A 107 -6.00 14.64 -0.79
C GLU A 107 -7.45 14.65 -0.28
N LYS A 108 -7.91 15.78 0.25
CA LYS A 108 -9.33 15.96 0.65
C LYS A 108 -10.27 15.83 -0.55
N LEU A 109 -9.91 16.38 -1.70
CA LEU A 109 -10.71 16.30 -2.91
C LEU A 109 -10.82 14.85 -3.41
N ILE A 110 -9.69 14.12 -3.47
CA ILE A 110 -9.66 12.72 -3.92
C ILE A 110 -10.50 11.85 -2.99
N ASN A 111 -10.37 12.01 -1.67
CA ASN A 111 -11.18 11.24 -0.72
C ASN A 111 -12.68 11.48 -0.94
N LYS A 112 -13.11 12.74 -1.10
CA LYS A 112 -14.51 13.07 -1.39
C LYS A 112 -15.02 12.45 -2.70
N ILE A 113 -14.21 12.49 -3.77
CA ILE A 113 -14.58 11.88 -5.06
C ILE A 113 -14.68 10.36 -4.91
N TYR A 114 -13.69 9.74 -4.27
CA TYR A 114 -13.61 8.30 -4.08
C TYR A 114 -14.79 7.77 -3.26
N GLU A 115 -15.11 8.41 -2.13
CA GLU A 115 -16.29 8.10 -1.31
C GLU A 115 -17.59 8.19 -2.13
N LYS A 116 -17.76 9.24 -2.94
CA LYS A 116 -18.93 9.41 -3.80
C LYS A 116 -19.03 8.34 -4.90
N CYS A 117 -17.90 7.88 -5.42
CA CYS A 117 -17.85 6.78 -6.38
C CYS A 117 -18.23 5.44 -5.72
N GLU A 118 -17.75 5.17 -4.50
CA GLU A 118 -18.10 3.97 -3.74
C GLU A 118 -19.58 3.95 -3.33
N GLU A 119 -20.13 5.08 -2.86
CA GLU A 119 -21.58 5.23 -2.59
C GLU A 119 -22.41 4.87 -3.84
N LYS A 120 -21.99 5.33 -5.02
CA LYS A 120 -22.68 5.02 -6.28
C LYS A 120 -22.62 3.52 -6.61
N LYS A 121 -21.46 2.87 -6.44
CA LYS A 121 -21.31 1.42 -6.66
C LYS A 121 -22.21 0.62 -5.71
N ALA A 122 -22.25 0.98 -4.43
CA ALA A 122 -23.12 0.33 -3.46
C ALA A 122 -24.61 0.48 -3.83
N ASN A 123 -25.01 1.69 -4.25
CA ASN A 123 -26.40 1.97 -4.63
C ASN A 123 -26.82 1.33 -5.97
N SER A 124 -25.90 1.11 -6.91
CA SER A 124 -26.21 0.35 -8.14
C SER A 124 -26.48 -1.12 -7.84
N THR A 125 -25.72 -1.73 -6.92
CA THR A 125 -25.91 -3.13 -6.52
C THR A 125 -27.26 -3.39 -5.84
N VAL A 126 -27.84 -2.39 -5.16
CA VAL A 126 -29.14 -2.52 -4.47
C VAL A 126 -30.33 -2.40 -5.43
N ARG A 127 -30.15 -1.82 -6.63
CA ARG A 127 -31.25 -1.64 -7.61
C ARG A 127 -31.43 -2.83 -8.56
N GLU A 128 -30.51 -3.80 -8.53
CA GLU A 128 -30.56 -5.00 -9.39
C GLU A 128 -31.06 -6.26 -8.65
N LEU A 129 -31.53 -6.11 -7.39
CA LEU A 129 -32.18 -7.16 -6.59
C LEU A 129 -33.69 -6.95 -6.53
#